data_AF-A0A938CBT9-F1
#
_entry.id   AF-A0A938CBT9-F1
#
_cell.length_a   1.000
_cell.length_b   1.000
_cell.length_c   1.000
_cell.angle_alpha   90.00
_cell.angle_beta   90.00
_cell.angle_gamma   90.00
#
_symmetry.space_group_name_H-M   'P 1'
#
loop_
_entity.id
_entity.type
_entity.pdbx_description
1 polymer ?
#
loop_
_entity_poly.entity_id
_entity_poly.type
_entity_poly.pdbx_seq_one_letter_code
_entity_poly.pdbx_strand_id
1 'polypeptide(L)' 'MHPIYYLVFIGPVVLIPMWRIYARTGLPRVLSLLVLIPIAGPLFTGCILAFARWPKEPSP' A
#
# COMPACT_ATOMS: atom_id res chain seq x y z
N MET A 1 -22.21 1.80 12.52
CA MET A 1 -20.81 1.54 12.13
C MET A 1 -20.23 2.84 11.55
N HIS A 2 -19.49 3.62 12.34
CA HIS A 2 -19.07 4.96 11.93
C HIS A 2 -17.86 4.90 10.97
N PRO A 3 -17.95 5.44 9.74
CA PRO A 3 -16.87 5.40 8.74
C PRO A 3 -15.56 6.09 9.20
N ILE A 4 -15.66 6.95 10.22
CA ILE A 4 -14.52 7.62 10.86
C ILE A 4 -13.56 6.62 11.53
N TYR A 5 -14.06 5.56 12.16
CA TYR A 5 -13.19 4.54 12.79
C TYR A 5 -12.33 3.81 11.75
N TYR A 6 -12.84 3.61 10.54
CA TYR A 6 -12.11 2.98 9.46
C TYR A 6 -10.90 3.83 9.05
N LEU A 7 -11.09 5.14 8.89
CA LEU A 7 -10.01 6.06 8.50
C LEU A 7 -8.96 6.24 9.60
N VAL A 8 -9.36 6.22 10.86
CA VAL A 8 -8.46 6.49 12.00
C VAL A 8 -7.67 5.25 12.43
N PHE A 9 -8.26 4.05 12.37
CA PHE A 9 -7.61 2.82 12.85
C PHE A 9 -7.17 1.89 11.72
N ILE A 10 -8.05 1.61 10.76
CA ILE A 10 -7.73 0.66 9.67
C ILE A 10 -6.82 1.32 8.63
N GLY A 11 -7.07 2.59 8.32
CA GLY A 11 -6.27 3.38 7.38
C GLY A 11 -4.76 3.30 7.65
N PRO A 12 -4.27 3.69 8.85
CA PRO A 12 -2.85 3.64 9.17
C PRO A 12 -2.28 2.21 9.20
N VAL A 13 -3.06 1.24 9.70
CA VAL A 13 -2.64 -0.17 9.78
C VAL A 13 -2.36 -0.75 8.40
N VAL A 14 -3.09 -0.32 7.36
CA VAL A 14 -2.86 -0.73 5.97
C VAL A 14 -1.86 0.19 5.25
N LEU A 15 -1.91 1.49 5.52
CA LEU A 15 -1.05 2.48 4.87
C LEU A 15 0.42 2.27 5.21
N ILE A 16 0.76 2.06 6.48
CA ILE A 16 2.15 1.90 6.93
C ILE A 16 2.86 0.73 6.23
N PRO A 17 2.29 -0.51 6.18
CA PRO A 17 2.93 -1.60 5.46
C PRO A 17 2.98 -1.33 3.96
N MET A 18 1.92 -0.76 3.36
CA MET A 18 1.90 -0.45 1.92
C MET A 18 3.00 0.56 1.56
N TRP A 19 3.18 1.59 2.38
CA TRP A 19 4.24 2.58 2.26
C TRP A 19 5.64 1.95 2.33
N ARG A 20 5.84 1.01 3.25
CA ARG A 20 7.10 0.25 3.36
C ARG A 20 7.36 -0.63 2.15
N ILE A 21 6.34 -1.30 1.62
CA ILE A 21 6.47 -2.15 0.43
C ILE A 21 6.85 -1.31 -0.80
N TYR A 22 6.17 -0.18 -1.01
CA TYR A 22 6.49 0.72 -2.12
C TYR A 22 7.93 1.26 -2.02
N ALA A 23 8.40 1.56 -0.81
CA ALA A 23 9.79 1.94 -0.58
C ALA A 23 10.79 0.83 -0.94
N ARG A 24 10.42 -0.44 -0.75
CA ARG A 24 11.28 -1.61 -1.05
C ARG A 24 11.33 -1.95 -2.54
N THR A 25 10.26 -1.71 -3.28
CA THR A 25 10.20 -1.96 -4.73
C THR A 25 10.74 -0.80 -5.57
N GLY A 26 11.19 0.28 -4.93
CA GLY A 26 11.67 1.50 -5.60
C GLY A 26 10.53 2.37 -6.17
N LEU A 27 9.28 2.08 -5.81
CA LEU A 27 8.13 2.87 -6.23
C LEU A 27 7.99 4.16 -5.40
N PRO A 28 7.39 5.23 -5.95
CA PRO A 28 7.06 6.42 -5.18
C PRO A 28 6.12 6.09 -4.02
N ARG A 29 6.58 6.35 -2.79
CA ARG A 29 5.81 6.08 -1.55
C ARG A 29 4.44 6.76 -1.53
N VAL A 30 4.32 7.90 -2.20
CA VAL A 30 3.07 8.66 -2.33
C VAL A 30 1.96 7.85 -3.01
N LEU A 31 2.30 6.91 -3.91
CA LEU A 31 1.31 6.02 -4.54
C LEU A 31 0.62 5.10 -3.53
N SER A 32 1.27 4.77 -2.41
CA SER A 32 0.62 3.98 -1.35
C SER A 32 -0.52 4.74 -0.65
N LEU A 33 -0.59 6.07 -0.75
CA LEU A 33 -1.71 6.87 -0.22
C LEU A 33 -3.03 6.59 -0.94
N LEU A 34 -2.98 6.05 -2.16
CA LEU A 34 -4.17 5.63 -2.88
C LEU A 34 -4.99 4.63 -2.06
N VAL A 35 -4.38 3.86 -1.16
CA VAL A 35 -5.07 2.90 -0.27
C VAL A 35 -6.11 3.55 0.65
N LEU A 36 -6.01 4.87 0.88
CA LEU A 36 -6.97 5.63 1.68
C LEU A 36 -8.29 5.87 0.94
N ILE A 37 -8.31 5.68 -0.38
CA ILE A 37 -9.54 5.76 -1.17
C ILE A 37 -10.36 4.48 -0.91
N PRO A 38 -11.58 4.58 -0.37
CA PRO A 38 -12.37 3.41 -0.05
C PRO A 38 -12.66 2.58 -1.31
N ILE A 39 -12.55 1.25 -1.18
CA ILE A 39 -12.80 0.23 -2.22
C ILE A 39 -11.81 0.29 -3.38
N ALA A 40 -11.74 1.40 -4.10
CA ALA A 40 -10.91 1.55 -5.29
C ALA A 40 -9.40 1.63 -4.96
N GLY A 41 -9.05 2.29 -3.86
CA GLY A 41 -7.67 2.50 -3.44
C GLY A 41 -6.83 1.24 -3.29
N PRO A 42 -7.28 0.27 -2.47
CA PRO A 42 -6.61 -1.02 -2.32
C PRO A 42 -6.39 -1.75 -3.66
N LEU A 43 -7.40 -1.73 -4.55
CA LEU A 43 -7.30 -2.34 -5.88
C LEU A 43 -6.20 -1.69 -6.71
N PHE A 44 -6.17 -0.36 -6.81
CA PHE A 44 -5.12 0.35 -7.54
C PHE A 44 -3.73 0.12 -6.95
N THR A 45 -3.58 0.22 -5.62
CA THR A 45 -2.29 -0.02 -4.98
C THR A 45 -1.79 -1.45 -5.16
N GLY A 46 -2.71 -2.42 -5.16
CA GLY A 46 -2.39 -3.83 -5.41
C GLY A 46 -2.00 -4.07 -6.85
N CYS A 47 -2.75 -3.52 -7.82
CA CYS A 47 -2.43 -3.62 -9.25
C CYS A 47 -1.04 -3.06 -9.57
N ILE A 48 -0.71 -1.86 -9.06
CA ILE A 48 0.62 -1.26 -9.26
C ILE A 48 1.70 -2.17 -8.69
N LEU A 49 1.49 -2.73 -7.49
CA LEU A 49 2.45 -3.59 -6.83
C LEU A 49 2.61 -4.95 -7.51
N ALA A 50 1.54 -5.49 -8.10
CA ALA A 50 1.55 -6.75 -8.83
C ALA A 50 2.47 -6.70 -10.06
N PHE A 51 2.59 -5.54 -10.70
CA PHE A 51 3.49 -5.31 -11.82
C PHE A 51 4.83 -4.67 -11.42
N ALA A 52 5.04 -4.40 -10.13
CA ALA A 52 6.28 -3.82 -9.63
C ALA A 52 7.42 -4.84 -9.64
N ARG A 53 8.66 -4.36 -9.80
CA ARG A 53 9.83 -5.21 -9.65
C ARG A 53 10.11 -5.44 -8.17
N TRP A 54 10.05 -6.70 -7.75
CA TRP A 54 10.38 -7.08 -6.38
C TRP A 54 11.90 -7.19 -6.22
N PRO A 55 12.45 -6.73 -5.08
CA PRO A 55 13.86 -6.96 -4.77
C PRO A 55 14.13 -8.47 -4.78
N LYS A 56 15.17 -8.90 -5.49
CA LYS A 56 15.55 -10.31 -5.57
C LYS A 56 15.96 -10.80 -4.18
N GLU A 57 15.50 -11.98 -3.81
CA GLU A 57 16.07 -12.75 -2.70
C GLU A 57 17.58 -12.89 -2.95
N PRO A 58 18.46 -12.63 -1.97
CA PRO A 58 19.86 -12.99 -2.11
C PRO A 58 19.95 -14.50 -2.38
N SER A 59 20.65 -14.91 -3.45
CA SER A 59 20.94 -16.33 -3.65
C SER A 59 21.84 -16.81 -2.51
N PRO A 60 21.50 -17.91 -1.81
CA PRO A 60 22.32 -18.47 -0.74
C PRO A 60 23.70 -18.91 -1.23
#